data_AF-A0A7C5BU95-F1
#
_entry.id   AF-A0A7C5BU95-F1
#
_cell.length_a   1.000
_cell.length_b   1.000
_cell.length_c   1.000
_cell.angle_alpha   90.00
_cell.angle_beta   90.00
_cell.angle_gamma   90.00
#
_symmetry.space_group_name_H-M   'P 1'
#
loop_
_entity.id
_entity.type
_entity.pdbx_description
1 polymer ?
#
loop_
_entity_poly.entity_id
_entity_poly.type
_entity_poly.pdbx_seq_one_letter_code
_entity_poly.pdbx_strand_id
1 'polypeptide(L)'
;MTRLISIVFAIALLCTGLAANAAVTGAPDLDGWVLAGNSLDNGVYVRGTANYGYDCYSAVITDLAVTDPDAVYSWLSGDTILGVGGKFADTTAAEAGWGAFSGPGVNSLLYGDGDAIKIQAKFGTENSDFFASTLAPSASNGGGSLDTNGKAGAIQIRSTAYFQSQNWAAGSGVLQYLDKPDHIVRSGASAPDPRVARLIWTWDSTNSRLDSWEILLNVSLLERVDSNYAGLYPSAGSLSLLTVQNRDGAYTDGVVRLPSPNTAVPEPMAIVLGITGLGSVAGLRRLRKK
;
A
#
# COMPACT_ATOMS: atom_id res chain seq x y z
N MET A 1 3.33 50.95 44.45
CA MET A 1 2.18 50.02 44.44
C MET A 1 2.39 49.00 43.34
N THR A 2 2.51 47.77 43.79
CA THR A 2 2.67 46.49 43.10
C THR A 2 1.64 46.27 41.98
N ARG A 3 2.05 45.67 40.84
CA ARG A 3 1.32 44.54 40.21
C ARG A 3 2.04 43.89 39.02
N LEU A 4 2.52 42.68 39.33
CA LEU A 4 2.38 41.40 38.61
C LEU A 4 2.72 41.29 37.11
N ILE A 5 3.86 40.63 36.92
CA ILE A 5 4.21 39.59 35.94
C ILE A 5 3.01 38.79 35.41
N SER A 6 2.94 38.60 34.09
CA SER A 6 2.23 37.48 33.46
C SER A 6 3.11 36.90 32.36
N ILE A 7 3.89 35.89 32.73
CA ILE A 7 4.58 34.99 31.79
C ILE A 7 3.55 33.93 31.42
N VAL A 8 3.00 34.01 30.21
CA VAL A 8 2.23 32.90 29.64
C VAL A 8 3.22 31.90 29.07
N PHE A 9 3.42 30.81 29.81
CA PHE A 9 4.11 29.61 29.33
C PHE A 9 3.31 29.01 28.17
N ALA A 10 3.75 29.22 26.94
CA ALA A 10 3.34 28.40 25.81
C ALA A 10 4.22 27.14 25.83
N ILE A 11 3.79 26.10 26.54
CA ILE A 11 4.28 24.74 26.28
C ILE A 11 3.60 24.32 24.98
N ALA A 12 4.21 24.71 23.85
CA ALA A 12 4.00 24.01 22.59
C ALA A 12 4.56 22.61 22.82
N LEU A 13 3.66 21.67 23.12
CA LEU A 13 3.93 20.26 23.13
C LEU A 13 4.34 19.89 21.69
N LEU A 14 5.65 19.97 21.42
CA LEU A 14 6.28 19.29 20.29
C LEU A 14 6.10 17.79 20.52
N CYS A 15 4.91 17.29 20.25
CA CYS A 15 4.75 15.92 19.79
C CYS A 15 5.34 15.88 18.39
N THR A 16 6.67 15.88 18.29
CA THR A 16 7.33 15.25 17.16
C THR A 16 6.94 13.79 17.29
N GLY A 17 5.84 13.40 16.64
CA GLY A 17 5.48 12.00 16.48
C GLY A 17 6.72 11.31 15.93
N LEU A 18 7.34 10.45 16.73
CA LEU A 18 8.29 9.49 16.18
C LEU A 18 7.48 8.74 15.13
N ALA A 19 7.93 8.78 13.88
CA ALA A 19 7.35 7.95 12.85
C ALA A 19 7.36 6.52 13.40
N ALA A 20 6.19 5.97 13.71
CA ALA A 20 6.10 4.58 14.09
C ALA A 20 6.67 3.78 12.92
N ASN A 21 7.69 2.97 13.18
CA ASN A 21 8.21 2.06 12.17
C ASN A 21 7.04 1.18 11.71
N ALA A 22 6.70 1.27 10.44
CA ALA A 22 5.65 0.44 9.89
C ALA A 22 6.07 -1.03 10.05
N ALA A 23 5.19 -1.82 10.67
CA ALA A 23 5.42 -3.24 10.79
C ALA A 23 5.29 -3.90 9.40
N VAL A 24 5.72 -5.16 9.32
CA VAL A 24 5.61 -5.98 8.10
C VAL A 24 5.15 -7.35 8.55
N THR A 25 3.84 -7.54 8.56
CA THR A 25 3.17 -8.77 9.03
C THR A 25 2.35 -9.43 7.93
N GLY A 26 2.26 -8.81 6.75
CA GLY A 26 1.33 -9.19 5.68
C GLY A 26 -0.07 -8.60 5.85
N ALA A 27 -0.31 -7.79 6.89
CA ALA A 27 -1.58 -7.14 7.19
C ALA A 27 -1.39 -5.61 7.22
N PRO A 28 -1.34 -4.95 6.05
CA PRO A 28 -0.95 -3.54 5.98
C PRO A 28 -1.90 -2.59 6.74
N ASP A 29 -3.16 -2.99 6.94
CA ASP A 29 -4.14 -2.25 7.73
C ASP A 29 -3.82 -2.21 9.23
N LEU A 30 -3.11 -3.24 9.73
CA LEU A 30 -2.65 -3.33 11.11
C LEU A 30 -1.22 -2.80 11.30
N ASP A 31 -0.46 -2.74 10.21
CA ASP A 31 0.95 -2.37 10.22
C ASP A 31 1.21 -0.86 10.18
N GLY A 32 0.15 -0.04 10.19
CA GLY A 32 0.22 1.42 10.16
C GLY A 32 0.53 1.98 8.78
N TRP A 33 0.28 1.21 7.71
CA TRP A 33 0.50 1.67 6.34
C TRP A 33 -0.58 2.68 5.93
N VAL A 34 -0.23 3.55 4.98
CA VAL A 34 -1.15 4.59 4.50
C VAL A 34 -2.13 3.98 3.50
N LEU A 35 -3.42 4.02 3.83
CA LEU A 35 -4.51 3.66 2.94
C LEU A 35 -4.67 4.71 1.82
N ALA A 36 -4.61 4.27 0.57
CA ALA A 36 -4.84 5.11 -0.61
C ALA A 36 -6.31 5.08 -1.10
N GLY A 37 -7.09 4.08 -0.67
CA GLY A 37 -8.47 3.81 -1.10
C GLY A 37 -8.63 2.39 -1.65
N ASN A 38 -9.83 2.03 -2.08
CA ASN A 38 -10.11 0.73 -2.68
C ASN A 38 -9.72 0.72 -4.18
N SER A 39 -9.25 -0.42 -4.68
CA SER A 39 -8.80 -0.62 -6.06
C SER A 39 -9.86 -0.29 -7.12
N LEU A 40 -11.14 -0.26 -6.74
CA LEU A 40 -12.25 0.09 -7.63
C LEU A 40 -12.70 1.55 -7.49
N ASP A 41 -12.16 2.32 -6.54
CA ASP A 41 -12.56 3.71 -6.30
C ASP A 41 -12.17 4.63 -7.46
N ASN A 42 -13.00 5.63 -7.73
CA ASN A 42 -12.68 6.73 -8.63
C ASN A 42 -11.49 7.51 -8.07
N GLY A 43 -10.39 7.56 -8.82
CA GLY A 43 -9.11 8.12 -8.38
C GLY A 43 -8.08 7.08 -7.94
N VAL A 44 -8.46 5.81 -7.78
CA VAL A 44 -7.55 4.68 -7.48
C VAL A 44 -7.59 3.63 -8.60
N TYR A 45 -8.76 3.29 -9.10
CA TYR A 45 -8.91 2.33 -10.19
C TYR A 45 -8.18 2.81 -11.44
N VAL A 46 -7.30 1.95 -11.99
CA VAL A 46 -6.57 2.25 -13.22
C VAL A 46 -7.23 1.53 -14.39
N ARG A 47 -7.40 0.21 -14.30
CA ARG A 47 -7.95 -0.63 -15.38
C ARG A 47 -8.07 -2.07 -14.91
N GLY A 48 -8.62 -2.91 -15.78
CA GLY A 48 -8.76 -4.33 -15.56
C GLY A 48 -10.18 -4.81 -15.83
N THR A 49 -10.35 -6.12 -15.93
CA THR A 49 -11.59 -6.79 -16.33
C THR A 49 -12.19 -7.69 -15.25
N ALA A 50 -11.49 -7.85 -14.12
CA ALA A 50 -11.84 -8.83 -13.09
C ALA A 50 -12.71 -8.29 -11.94
N ASN A 51 -12.72 -6.96 -11.73
CA ASN A 51 -13.33 -6.32 -10.56
C ASN A 51 -12.85 -6.92 -9.22
N TYR A 52 -11.55 -7.21 -9.09
CA TYR A 52 -10.96 -7.46 -7.77
C TYR A 52 -10.99 -6.18 -6.94
N GLY A 53 -11.80 -6.18 -5.88
CA GLY A 53 -11.89 -5.12 -4.88
C GLY A 53 -10.93 -5.39 -3.74
N TYR A 54 -10.00 -4.47 -3.52
CA TYR A 54 -9.05 -4.54 -2.42
C TYR A 54 -8.61 -3.14 -2.01
N ASP A 55 -8.46 -2.93 -0.71
CA ASP A 55 -7.91 -1.70 -0.17
C ASP A 55 -6.42 -1.65 -0.48
N CYS A 56 -5.97 -0.54 -1.05
CA CYS A 56 -4.61 -0.34 -1.49
C CYS A 56 -3.81 0.45 -0.45
N TYR A 57 -2.71 -0.12 0.02
CA TYR A 57 -1.86 0.46 1.07
C TYR A 57 -0.45 0.75 0.55
N SER A 58 0.24 1.67 1.22
CA SER A 58 1.62 2.00 0.91
C SER A 58 2.41 2.45 2.14
N ALA A 59 3.71 2.21 2.13
CA ALA A 59 4.62 2.58 3.21
C ALA A 59 6.02 2.94 2.68
N VAL A 60 6.76 3.70 3.48
CA VAL A 60 8.21 3.85 3.37
C VAL A 60 8.79 3.41 4.72
N ILE A 61 9.69 2.43 4.67
CA ILE A 61 10.26 1.77 5.85
C ILE A 61 11.77 2.02 5.85
N THR A 62 12.31 2.42 6.99
CA THR A 62 13.77 2.65 7.15
C THR A 62 14.42 1.78 8.22
N ASP A 63 13.63 1.04 9.00
CA ASP A 63 14.12 0.25 10.13
C ASP A 63 13.69 -1.22 10.01
N LEU A 64 13.93 -1.81 8.84
CA LEU A 64 13.76 -3.24 8.61
C LEU A 64 15.10 -3.85 8.19
N ALA A 65 15.63 -4.72 9.04
CA ALA A 65 16.83 -5.49 8.76
C ALA A 65 16.47 -6.95 8.43
N VAL A 66 17.12 -7.49 7.40
CA VAL A 66 16.96 -8.89 6.95
C VAL A 66 18.34 -9.44 6.66
N THR A 67 18.76 -10.46 7.41
CA THR A 67 20.03 -11.14 7.17
C THR A 67 19.91 -12.10 5.99
N ASP A 68 20.79 -11.94 5.01
CA ASP A 68 20.97 -12.86 3.90
C ASP A 68 22.25 -13.69 4.12
N PRO A 69 22.29 -14.98 3.73
CA PRO A 69 23.52 -15.78 3.79
C PRO A 69 24.70 -15.13 3.05
N ASP A 70 24.42 -14.37 1.99
CA ASP A 70 25.38 -13.48 1.35
C ASP A 70 25.21 -12.06 1.91
N ALA A 71 26.17 -11.63 2.74
CA ALA A 71 26.12 -10.36 3.44
C ALA A 71 25.94 -9.14 2.51
N VAL A 72 26.35 -9.24 1.23
CA VAL A 72 26.15 -8.17 0.23
C VAL A 72 24.66 -7.91 -0.03
N TYR A 73 23.81 -8.92 0.14
CA TYR A 73 22.36 -8.86 -0.10
C TYR A 73 21.53 -8.70 1.18
N SER A 74 22.18 -8.48 2.32
CA SER A 74 21.48 -8.20 3.57
C SER A 74 20.81 -6.83 3.53
N TRP A 75 19.59 -6.76 4.06
CA TRP A 75 18.86 -5.51 4.29
C TRP A 75 19.33 -4.95 5.62
N LEU A 76 19.78 -3.70 5.60
CA LEU A 76 20.39 -3.05 6.75
C LEU A 76 19.40 -2.07 7.36
N SER A 77 19.45 -1.90 8.70
CA SER A 77 18.75 -0.76 9.32
C SER A 77 19.32 0.55 8.74
N GLY A 78 18.42 1.46 8.37
CA GLY A 78 18.72 2.67 7.61
C GLY A 78 18.51 2.53 6.09
N ASP A 79 18.34 1.32 5.56
CA ASP A 79 17.95 1.13 4.15
C ASP A 79 16.56 1.72 3.89
N THR A 80 16.39 2.42 2.77
CA THR A 80 15.06 2.84 2.32
C THR A 80 14.37 1.68 1.62
N ILE A 81 13.22 1.30 2.16
CA ILE A 81 12.37 0.23 1.63
C ILE A 81 11.01 0.83 1.28
N LEU A 82 10.56 0.57 0.05
CA LEU A 82 9.26 0.99 -0.44
C LEU A 82 8.30 -0.19 -0.35
N GLY A 83 7.15 0.02 0.29
CA GLY A 83 6.10 -0.98 0.47
C GLY A 83 4.83 -0.60 -0.28
N VAL A 84 4.23 -1.57 -0.97
CA VAL A 84 2.83 -1.51 -1.41
C VAL A 84 2.13 -2.80 -1.06
N GLY A 85 0.88 -2.71 -0.63
CA GLY A 85 0.16 -3.83 -0.06
C GLY A 85 -1.32 -3.73 -0.36
N GLY A 86 -2.01 -4.84 -0.20
CA GLY A 86 -3.45 -4.87 -0.40
C GLY A 86 -4.14 -5.79 0.59
N LYS A 87 -5.42 -5.50 0.83
CA LYS A 87 -6.32 -6.34 1.61
C LYS A 87 -7.63 -6.47 0.86
N PHE A 88 -8.10 -7.70 0.62
CA PHE A 88 -9.36 -7.87 -0.08
C PHE A 88 -10.51 -7.23 0.72
N ALA A 89 -11.26 -6.39 0.03
CA ALA A 89 -12.37 -5.63 0.59
C ALA A 89 -13.41 -5.41 -0.52
N ASP A 90 -14.67 -5.68 -0.20
CA ASP A 90 -15.76 -5.40 -1.13
C ASP A 90 -16.08 -3.90 -1.12
N THR A 91 -16.55 -3.41 -2.27
CA THR A 91 -17.06 -2.05 -2.43
C THR A 91 -18.20 -2.08 -3.44
N THR A 92 -19.16 -1.16 -3.29
CA THR A 92 -20.21 -0.95 -4.28
C THR A 92 -19.80 0.13 -5.28
N ALA A 93 -20.43 0.14 -6.45
CA ALA A 93 -20.18 1.19 -7.45
C ALA A 93 -20.42 2.59 -6.88
N ALA A 94 -21.46 2.76 -6.05
CA ALA A 94 -21.81 4.04 -5.45
C ALA A 94 -20.75 4.51 -4.44
N GLU A 95 -20.28 3.62 -3.56
CA GLU A 95 -19.20 3.93 -2.59
C GLU A 95 -17.90 4.29 -3.32
N ALA A 96 -17.59 3.57 -4.39
CA ALA A 96 -16.44 3.83 -5.26
C ALA A 96 -16.58 5.09 -6.14
N GLY A 97 -17.69 5.83 -6.06
CA GLY A 97 -17.88 7.08 -6.82
C GLY A 97 -18.26 6.89 -8.29
N TRP A 98 -18.85 5.75 -8.64
CA TRP A 98 -19.34 5.41 -9.97
C TRP A 98 -20.86 5.25 -10.00
N GLY A 99 -21.46 5.41 -11.18
CA GLY A 99 -22.89 5.11 -11.36
C GLY A 99 -23.18 3.60 -11.35
N ALA A 100 -22.28 2.80 -11.93
CA ALA A 100 -22.36 1.34 -11.97
C ALA A 100 -20.99 0.73 -12.28
N PHE A 101 -20.78 -0.51 -11.85
CA PHE A 101 -19.75 -1.40 -12.39
C PHE A 101 -20.36 -2.25 -13.50
N SER A 102 -19.52 -2.70 -14.44
CA SER A 102 -19.88 -3.74 -15.40
C SER A 102 -18.85 -4.86 -15.42
N GLY A 103 -19.24 -6.04 -15.93
CA GLY A 103 -18.39 -7.24 -15.90
C GLY A 103 -18.67 -8.16 -14.70
N PRO A 104 -17.68 -8.96 -14.27
CA PRO A 104 -17.84 -9.86 -13.12
C PRO A 104 -18.25 -9.12 -11.86
N GLY A 105 -18.97 -9.79 -10.96
CA GLY A 105 -19.24 -9.25 -9.64
C GLY A 105 -17.93 -8.99 -8.88
N VAL A 106 -17.91 -7.98 -8.02
CA VAL A 106 -16.72 -7.66 -7.21
C VAL A 106 -16.26 -8.91 -6.47
N ASN A 107 -14.97 -9.22 -6.58
CA ASN A 107 -14.33 -10.37 -5.93
C ASN A 107 -14.93 -11.75 -6.25
N SER A 108 -15.85 -11.86 -7.23
CA SER A 108 -16.46 -13.14 -7.63
C SER A 108 -15.45 -14.15 -8.19
N LEU A 109 -14.32 -13.67 -8.70
CA LEU A 109 -13.23 -14.48 -9.24
C LEU A 109 -12.16 -14.87 -8.20
N LEU A 110 -12.38 -14.58 -6.90
CA LEU A 110 -11.49 -15.05 -5.83
C LEU A 110 -11.79 -16.50 -5.40
N TYR A 111 -12.94 -17.04 -5.79
CA TYR A 111 -13.51 -18.27 -5.21
C TYR A 111 -13.54 -19.47 -6.18
N GLY A 112 -12.71 -19.46 -7.23
CA GLY A 112 -12.61 -20.58 -8.17
C GLY A 112 -11.67 -21.67 -7.68
N ASP A 113 -12.15 -22.92 -7.62
CA ASP A 113 -11.29 -24.10 -7.41
C ASP A 113 -10.22 -24.16 -8.50
N GLY A 114 -8.98 -23.84 -8.14
CA GLY A 114 -7.81 -23.85 -9.03
C GLY A 114 -7.33 -22.49 -9.53
N ASP A 115 -7.93 -21.38 -9.10
CA ASP A 115 -7.47 -20.05 -9.50
C ASP A 115 -6.28 -19.60 -8.64
N ALA A 116 -5.09 -19.64 -9.23
CA ALA A 116 -3.90 -19.05 -8.64
C ALA A 116 -3.96 -17.54 -8.84
N ILE A 117 -4.27 -16.81 -7.77
CA ILE A 117 -4.13 -15.36 -7.75
C ILE A 117 -2.64 -15.01 -7.86
N LYS A 118 -2.33 -14.13 -8.80
CA LYS A 118 -1.02 -13.50 -8.94
C LYS A 118 -1.11 -12.06 -8.46
N ILE A 119 -0.24 -11.70 -7.53
CA ILE A 119 -0.12 -10.35 -7.01
C ILE A 119 1.10 -9.71 -7.66
N GLN A 120 0.98 -8.46 -8.08
CA GLN A 120 2.08 -7.72 -8.68
C GLN A 120 2.08 -6.28 -8.21
N ALA A 121 3.27 -5.70 -8.14
CA ALA A 121 3.49 -4.29 -7.92
C ALA A 121 4.39 -3.74 -9.03
N LYS A 122 4.14 -2.51 -9.48
CA LYS A 122 5.06 -1.75 -10.31
C LYS A 122 5.42 -0.47 -9.57
N PHE A 123 6.64 -0.38 -9.10
CA PHE A 123 7.18 0.80 -8.44
C PHE A 123 7.64 1.78 -9.51
N GLY A 124 6.95 2.92 -9.61
CA GLY A 124 7.27 3.96 -10.57
C GLY A 124 8.45 4.82 -10.12
N THR A 125 9.09 5.45 -11.10
CA THR A 125 10.05 6.54 -10.86
C THR A 125 9.33 7.88 -10.99
N GLU A 126 10.04 8.99 -10.75
CA GLU A 126 9.54 10.34 -11.05
C GLU A 126 9.09 10.53 -12.51
N ASN A 127 9.55 9.67 -13.42
CA ASN A 127 9.21 9.71 -14.85
C ASN A 127 8.04 8.79 -15.24
N SER A 128 7.42 8.11 -14.26
CA SER A 128 6.31 7.19 -14.52
C SER A 128 4.97 7.92 -14.63
N ASP A 129 4.26 7.71 -15.75
CA ASP A 129 2.96 8.31 -16.04
C ASP A 129 1.79 7.40 -15.60
N PHE A 130 1.77 6.99 -14.33
CA PHE A 130 0.62 6.25 -13.78
C PHE A 130 -0.51 7.21 -13.46
N PHE A 131 -1.74 6.85 -13.84
CA PHE A 131 -2.93 7.63 -13.51
C PHE A 131 -4.17 6.74 -13.40
N ALA A 132 -5.10 7.15 -12.55
CA ALA A 132 -6.39 6.50 -12.39
C ALA A 132 -7.27 6.72 -13.63
N SER A 133 -8.09 5.72 -13.94
CA SER A 133 -9.09 5.77 -15.00
C SER A 133 -10.11 6.87 -14.76
N THR A 134 -10.52 7.53 -15.83
CA THR A 134 -11.73 8.37 -15.84
C THR A 134 -12.98 7.56 -16.21
N LEU A 135 -12.83 6.27 -16.49
CA LEU A 135 -13.90 5.34 -16.85
C LEU A 135 -14.08 4.31 -15.73
N ALA A 136 -15.33 4.01 -15.42
CA ALA A 136 -15.69 3.02 -14.42
C ALA A 136 -15.17 1.61 -14.78
N PRO A 137 -14.95 0.75 -13.77
CA PRO A 137 -14.63 -0.66 -13.99
C PRO A 137 -15.61 -1.36 -14.95
N SER A 138 -15.05 -2.09 -15.91
CA SER A 138 -15.83 -2.74 -16.96
C SER A 138 -15.27 -4.10 -17.36
N ALA A 139 -16.06 -4.87 -18.11
CA ALA A 139 -15.58 -6.12 -18.73
C ALA A 139 -14.49 -5.90 -19.80
N SER A 140 -14.27 -4.65 -20.23
CA SER A 140 -13.17 -4.24 -21.10
C SER A 140 -12.03 -3.64 -20.28
N ASN A 141 -10.83 -3.56 -20.85
CA ASN A 141 -9.73 -2.87 -20.17
C ASN A 141 -10.14 -1.40 -19.96
N GLY A 142 -10.18 -0.94 -18.70
CA GLY A 142 -10.36 0.48 -18.35
C GLY A 142 -9.35 1.41 -19.04
N GLY A 143 -9.51 2.73 -18.86
CA GLY A 143 -8.76 3.75 -19.60
C GLY A 143 -7.43 4.20 -18.99
N GLY A 144 -7.01 3.63 -17.84
CA GLY A 144 -5.77 4.01 -17.17
C GLY A 144 -4.49 3.51 -17.86
N SER A 145 -3.39 4.22 -17.62
CA SER A 145 -2.08 3.89 -18.20
C SER A 145 -1.44 2.68 -17.51
N LEU A 146 -1.05 1.70 -18.32
CA LEU A 146 0.25 1.08 -18.10
C LEU A 146 1.25 2.01 -18.70
N ASP A 147 2.39 2.17 -18.06
CA ASP A 147 3.59 2.48 -18.82
C ASP A 147 3.77 1.40 -19.92
N THR A 148 3.18 1.65 -21.08
CA THR A 148 3.20 0.83 -22.28
C THR A 148 4.44 1.17 -23.10
N ASN A 149 5.18 2.20 -22.68
CA ASN A 149 6.32 2.75 -23.40
C ASN A 149 7.64 2.59 -22.65
N GLY A 150 7.67 1.88 -21.52
CA GLY A 150 8.92 1.58 -20.83
C GLY A 150 9.76 2.84 -20.63
N LYS A 151 9.18 3.91 -20.10
CA LYS A 151 10.02 5.00 -19.62
C LYS A 151 10.95 4.39 -18.57
N ALA A 152 12.25 4.54 -18.80
CA ALA A 152 13.28 3.81 -18.11
C ALA A 152 13.12 3.92 -16.58
N GLY A 153 12.88 2.79 -15.89
CA GLY A 153 13.06 2.72 -14.44
C GLY A 153 11.93 2.16 -13.60
N ALA A 154 10.74 1.88 -14.15
CA ALA A 154 9.74 1.16 -13.35
C ALA A 154 10.20 -0.26 -13.01
N ILE A 155 10.10 -0.64 -11.73
CA ILE A 155 10.47 -1.96 -11.24
C ILE A 155 9.19 -2.73 -10.94
N GLN A 156 8.96 -3.79 -11.71
CA GLN A 156 7.87 -4.69 -11.50
C GLN A 156 8.31 -5.85 -10.60
N ILE A 157 7.55 -6.10 -9.54
CA ILE A 157 7.67 -7.26 -8.67
C ILE A 157 6.39 -8.07 -8.79
N ARG A 158 6.49 -9.39 -8.91
CA ARG A 158 5.34 -10.29 -8.98
C ARG A 158 5.53 -11.52 -8.13
N SER A 159 4.45 -11.99 -7.51
CA SER A 159 4.39 -13.34 -6.95
C SER A 159 4.51 -14.36 -8.08
N THR A 160 4.86 -15.61 -7.76
CA THR A 160 4.70 -16.69 -8.75
C THR A 160 3.24 -16.70 -9.23
N ALA A 161 3.02 -16.96 -10.51
CA ALA A 161 1.68 -17.16 -11.06
C ALA A 161 1.00 -18.46 -10.58
N TYR A 162 1.63 -19.19 -9.64
CA TYR A 162 1.34 -20.60 -9.35
C TYR A 162 1.31 -20.93 -7.87
N PHE A 163 1.23 -19.95 -6.97
CA PHE A 163 0.93 -20.27 -5.58
C PHE A 163 -0.48 -20.86 -5.52
N GLN A 164 -0.56 -22.18 -5.47
CA GLN A 164 -1.79 -22.90 -5.15
C GLN A 164 -2.17 -22.62 -3.70
N SER A 165 -3.44 -22.77 -3.33
CA SER A 165 -3.97 -22.47 -1.99
C SER A 165 -3.13 -23.08 -0.85
N GLN A 166 -2.62 -24.30 -1.04
CA GLN A 166 -1.77 -24.98 -0.07
C GLN A 166 -0.41 -24.29 0.16
N ASN A 167 0.16 -23.66 -0.88
CA ASN A 167 1.44 -22.94 -0.77
C ASN A 167 1.27 -21.56 -0.13
N TRP A 168 0.15 -20.87 -0.41
CA TRP A 168 -0.19 -19.63 0.30
C TRP A 168 -0.42 -19.90 1.79
N ALA A 169 -1.18 -20.94 2.14
CA ALA A 169 -1.41 -21.27 3.55
C ALA A 169 -0.10 -21.55 4.32
N ALA A 170 0.83 -22.29 3.72
CA ALA A 170 2.07 -22.70 4.38
C ALA A 170 3.08 -21.56 4.63
N GLY A 171 3.07 -20.51 3.80
CA GLY A 171 3.98 -19.36 3.91
C GLY A 171 3.38 -18.12 4.57
N SER A 172 2.13 -18.19 5.04
CA SER A 172 1.42 -17.07 5.65
C SER A 172 2.17 -16.50 6.86
N GLY A 173 2.30 -15.17 6.91
CA GLY A 173 2.95 -14.42 8.00
C GLY A 173 4.48 -14.53 7.99
N VAL A 174 5.08 -15.06 6.94
CA VAL A 174 6.54 -15.19 6.81
C VAL A 174 7.03 -14.32 5.65
N LEU A 175 8.06 -13.52 5.89
CA LEU A 175 8.70 -12.71 4.86
C LEU A 175 9.53 -13.59 3.93
N GLN A 176 9.08 -13.73 2.68
CA GLN A 176 9.67 -14.64 1.70
C GLN A 176 10.56 -13.93 0.68
N TYR A 177 11.56 -14.65 0.19
CA TYR A 177 12.29 -14.31 -1.02
C TYR A 177 11.40 -14.46 -2.25
N LEU A 178 11.72 -13.70 -3.30
CA LEU A 178 11.24 -14.02 -4.64
C LEU A 178 12.09 -15.17 -5.19
N ASP A 179 11.49 -16.32 -5.43
CA ASP A 179 12.19 -17.58 -5.76
C ASP A 179 12.61 -17.72 -7.23
N LYS A 180 12.18 -16.80 -8.11
CA LYS A 180 12.50 -16.86 -9.54
C LYS A 180 13.09 -15.55 -10.07
N PRO A 181 14.09 -15.60 -10.97
CA PRO A 181 14.72 -14.40 -11.54
C PRO A 181 13.74 -13.50 -12.31
N ASP A 182 12.68 -14.05 -12.89
CA ASP A 182 11.68 -13.29 -13.63
C ASP A 182 10.62 -12.64 -12.74
N HIS A 183 10.66 -12.84 -11.41
CA HIS A 183 9.74 -12.16 -10.48
C HIS A 183 10.02 -10.69 -10.32
N ILE A 184 11.24 -10.26 -10.62
CA ILE A 184 11.58 -8.85 -10.70
C ILE A 184 11.93 -8.52 -12.15
N VAL A 185 11.23 -7.55 -12.72
CA VAL A 185 11.45 -7.12 -14.10
C VAL A 185 11.64 -5.62 -14.10
N ARG A 186 12.61 -5.17 -14.89
CA ARG A 186 12.81 -3.76 -15.20
C ARG A 186 12.59 -3.55 -16.68
N SER A 187 11.78 -2.56 -17.03
CA SER A 187 11.56 -2.25 -18.44
C SER A 187 12.85 -1.73 -19.07
N GLY A 188 13.22 -2.29 -20.23
CA GLY A 188 14.38 -1.85 -21.02
C GLY A 188 15.75 -2.22 -20.45
N ALA A 189 15.84 -3.10 -19.45
CA ALA A 189 17.11 -3.47 -18.81
C ALA A 189 17.11 -4.94 -18.32
N SER A 190 18.26 -5.40 -17.81
CA SER A 190 18.34 -6.71 -17.15
C SER A 190 17.52 -6.74 -15.86
N ALA A 191 16.96 -7.90 -15.54
CA ALA A 191 16.29 -8.11 -14.25
C ALA A 191 17.28 -7.89 -13.09
N PRO A 192 16.90 -7.10 -12.06
CA PRO A 192 17.69 -7.00 -10.83
C PRO A 192 17.79 -8.35 -10.09
N ASP A 193 18.67 -8.43 -9.10
CA ASP A 193 18.71 -9.59 -8.21
C ASP A 193 17.40 -9.70 -7.42
N PRO A 194 16.73 -10.87 -7.36
CA PRO A 194 15.46 -11.02 -6.65
C PRO A 194 15.55 -10.75 -5.14
N ARG A 195 16.75 -10.77 -4.54
CA ARG A 195 16.97 -10.48 -3.11
C ARG A 195 16.80 -9.00 -2.76
N VAL A 196 16.64 -8.10 -3.73
CA VAL A 196 16.28 -6.69 -3.47
C VAL A 196 14.81 -6.52 -3.07
N ALA A 197 14.00 -7.57 -3.20
CA ALA A 197 12.58 -7.53 -2.92
C ALA A 197 12.12 -8.69 -2.01
N ARG A 198 11.01 -8.48 -1.30
CA ARG A 198 10.37 -9.47 -0.44
C ARG A 198 8.86 -9.40 -0.58
N LEU A 199 8.20 -10.51 -0.26
CA LEU A 199 6.75 -10.64 -0.22
C LEU A 199 6.35 -11.29 1.11
N ILE A 200 5.33 -10.77 1.77
CA ILE A 200 4.66 -11.39 2.91
C ILE A 200 3.15 -11.28 2.71
N TRP A 201 2.39 -12.20 3.29
CA TRP A 201 0.94 -12.26 3.13
C TRP A 201 0.26 -12.94 4.30
N THR A 202 -1.05 -12.77 4.40
CA THR A 202 -1.90 -13.51 5.33
C THR A 202 -2.86 -14.42 4.56
N TRP A 203 -3.12 -15.60 5.12
CA TRP A 203 -4.07 -16.56 4.57
C TRP A 203 -5.29 -16.66 5.47
N ASP A 204 -6.47 -16.45 4.90
CA ASP A 204 -7.75 -16.72 5.56
C ASP A 204 -8.07 -18.21 5.41
N SER A 205 -7.85 -18.96 6.49
CA SER A 205 -8.15 -20.39 6.54
C SER A 205 -9.65 -20.70 6.50
N THR A 206 -10.51 -19.76 6.93
CA THR A 206 -11.96 -19.95 6.95
C THR A 206 -12.51 -19.91 5.53
N ASN A 207 -12.06 -18.95 4.73
CA ASN A 207 -12.48 -18.82 3.33
C ASN A 207 -11.51 -19.49 2.34
N SER A 208 -10.44 -20.12 2.83
CA SER A 208 -9.41 -20.80 2.03
C SER A 208 -8.86 -19.94 0.90
N ARG A 209 -8.49 -18.69 1.23
CA ARG A 209 -7.99 -17.71 0.26
C ARG A 209 -6.95 -16.78 0.87
N LEU A 210 -6.22 -16.12 -0.02
CA LEU A 210 -5.38 -14.98 0.34
C LEU A 210 -6.27 -13.87 0.92
N ASP A 211 -5.88 -13.26 2.03
CA ASP A 211 -6.62 -12.18 2.68
C ASP A 211 -5.97 -10.82 2.42
N SER A 212 -4.69 -10.68 2.78
CA SER A 212 -3.89 -9.49 2.55
C SER A 212 -2.43 -9.80 2.22
N TRP A 213 -1.70 -8.81 1.70
CA TRP A 213 -0.31 -8.96 1.27
C TRP A 213 0.46 -7.65 1.32
N GLU A 214 1.79 -7.77 1.33
CA GLU A 214 2.74 -6.66 1.29
C GLU A 214 3.92 -7.03 0.39
N ILE A 215 4.19 -6.19 -0.60
CA ILE A 215 5.33 -6.28 -1.50
C ILE A 215 6.32 -5.17 -1.13
N LEU A 216 7.56 -5.58 -0.85
CA LEU A 216 8.63 -4.70 -0.43
C LEU A 216 9.74 -4.64 -1.48
N LEU A 217 10.25 -3.45 -1.74
CA LEU A 217 11.43 -3.19 -2.56
C LEU A 217 12.46 -2.40 -1.74
N ASN A 218 13.61 -3.00 -1.46
CA ASN A 218 14.74 -2.30 -0.83
C ASN A 218 15.52 -1.54 -1.91
N VAL A 219 15.24 -0.25 -2.05
CA VAL A 219 15.87 0.60 -3.08
C VAL A 219 17.31 0.93 -2.73
N SER A 220 17.66 1.02 -1.44
CA SER A 220 19.05 1.21 -1.01
C SER A 220 19.91 -0.01 -1.33
N LEU A 221 19.41 -1.22 -1.12
CA LEU A 221 20.11 -2.44 -1.51
C LEU A 221 20.23 -2.53 -3.03
N LEU A 222 19.16 -2.24 -3.76
CA LEU A 222 19.17 -2.20 -5.22
C LEU A 222 20.26 -1.28 -5.75
N GLU A 223 20.41 -0.08 -5.19
CA GLU A 223 21.47 0.85 -5.55
C GLU A 223 22.88 0.30 -5.26
N ARG A 224 23.05 -0.39 -4.13
CA ARG A 224 24.34 -1.02 -3.77
C ARG A 224 24.74 -2.14 -4.71
N VAL A 225 23.81 -3.04 -5.04
CA VAL A 225 24.12 -4.25 -5.83
C VAL A 225 24.05 -4.00 -7.33
N ASP A 226 23.44 -2.88 -7.75
CA ASP A 226 23.24 -2.56 -9.15
C ASP A 226 23.44 -1.08 -9.48
N SER A 227 24.72 -0.71 -9.60
CA SER A 227 25.18 0.66 -9.85
C SER A 227 24.87 1.22 -11.24
N ASN A 228 24.36 0.41 -12.18
CA ASN A 228 24.05 0.83 -13.55
C ASN A 228 22.86 1.81 -13.66
N TYR A 229 22.25 2.17 -12.52
CA TYR A 229 20.91 2.76 -12.49
C TYR A 229 20.78 4.01 -11.62
N ALA A 230 21.90 4.65 -11.25
CA ALA A 230 21.91 5.88 -10.47
C ALA A 230 20.96 6.95 -11.05
N GLY A 231 20.01 7.41 -10.23
CA GLY A 231 19.01 8.42 -10.61
C GLY A 231 17.71 7.91 -11.25
N LEU A 232 17.55 6.59 -11.46
CA LEU A 232 16.32 5.99 -11.99
C LEU A 232 15.73 4.96 -11.03
N TYR A 233 15.81 5.23 -9.72
CA TYR A 233 15.20 4.38 -8.71
C TYR A 233 13.84 4.95 -8.30
N PRO A 234 12.85 4.07 -8.04
CA PRO A 234 11.65 4.48 -7.32
C PRO A 234 12.00 5.17 -6.00
N SER A 235 11.19 6.14 -5.61
CA SER A 235 11.40 6.95 -4.40
C SER A 235 10.09 7.19 -3.67
N ALA A 236 10.20 7.63 -2.43
CA ALA A 236 9.06 8.18 -1.69
C ALA A 236 8.35 9.28 -2.51
N GLY A 237 7.02 9.34 -2.44
CA GLY A 237 6.21 10.26 -3.24
C GLY A 237 5.90 9.78 -4.66
N SER A 238 6.61 8.79 -5.20
CA SER A 238 6.33 8.23 -6.52
C SER A 238 5.03 7.42 -6.53
N LEU A 239 4.45 7.26 -7.72
CA LEU A 239 3.29 6.41 -7.91
C LEU A 239 3.72 4.96 -8.14
N SER A 240 2.90 4.04 -7.63
CA SER A 240 3.03 2.61 -7.85
C SER A 240 1.70 2.04 -8.32
N LEU A 241 1.75 1.00 -9.14
CA LEU A 241 0.58 0.19 -9.46
C LEU A 241 0.59 -1.06 -8.60
N LEU A 242 -0.55 -1.40 -8.03
CA LEU A 242 -0.81 -2.69 -7.42
C LEU A 242 -1.79 -3.45 -8.31
N THR A 243 -1.52 -4.72 -8.56
CA THR A 243 -2.30 -5.56 -9.47
C THR A 243 -2.66 -6.87 -8.77
N VAL A 244 -3.94 -7.23 -8.83
CA VAL A 244 -4.42 -8.59 -8.57
C VAL A 244 -4.85 -9.19 -9.90
N GLN A 245 -4.37 -10.40 -10.20
CA GLN A 245 -4.64 -11.08 -11.46
C GLN A 245 -5.03 -12.55 -11.22
N ASN A 246 -6.01 -13.04 -11.97
CA ASN A 246 -6.27 -14.48 -12.11
C ASN A 246 -5.26 -15.07 -13.11
N ARG A 247 -4.24 -15.78 -12.61
CA ARG A 247 -3.16 -16.36 -13.44
C ARG A 247 -2.51 -15.32 -14.37
N ASP A 248 -2.75 -15.44 -15.68
CA ASP A 248 -2.33 -14.51 -16.74
C ASP A 248 -3.52 -13.92 -17.52
N GLY A 249 -4.74 -14.08 -17.00
CA GLY A 249 -5.98 -13.62 -17.62
C GLY A 249 -6.48 -12.31 -17.00
N ALA A 250 -7.69 -12.35 -16.43
CA ALA A 250 -8.39 -11.20 -15.88
C ALA A 250 -7.66 -10.59 -14.68
N TYR A 251 -7.65 -9.26 -14.56
CA TYR A 251 -6.92 -8.53 -13.52
C TYR A 251 -7.64 -7.24 -13.12
N THR A 252 -7.19 -6.62 -12.03
CA THR A 252 -7.52 -5.24 -11.62
C THR A 252 -6.27 -4.53 -11.13
N ASP A 253 -6.02 -3.35 -11.68
CA ASP A 253 -4.92 -2.46 -11.30
C ASP A 253 -5.47 -1.27 -10.47
N GLY A 254 -4.88 -1.05 -9.29
CA GLY A 254 -5.05 0.16 -8.48
C GLY A 254 -3.76 1.00 -8.46
N VAL A 255 -3.87 2.32 -8.45
CA VAL A 255 -2.72 3.22 -8.29
C VAL A 255 -2.61 3.69 -6.84
N VAL A 256 -1.40 3.67 -6.31
CA VAL A 256 -1.08 4.19 -4.97
C VAL A 256 0.07 5.19 -5.06
N ARG A 257 0.09 6.16 -4.16
CA ARG A 257 1.23 7.06 -3.99
C ARG A 257 2.01 6.63 -2.76
N LEU A 258 3.30 6.36 -2.94
CA LEU A 258 4.20 6.09 -1.81
C LEU A 258 4.25 7.32 -0.90
N PRO A 259 4.16 7.16 0.44
CA PRO A 259 4.23 8.29 1.36
C PRO A 259 5.50 9.09 1.14
N SER A 260 5.40 10.42 1.19
CA SER A 260 6.59 11.28 1.22
C SER A 260 7.14 11.29 2.65
N PRO A 261 8.47 11.34 2.88
CA PRO A 261 9.04 11.44 4.23
C PRO A 261 8.57 12.67 5.02
N ASN A 262 7.99 13.67 4.33
CA ASN A 262 7.46 14.89 4.95
C ASN A 262 5.94 14.92 5.11
N THR A 263 5.21 13.91 4.64
CA THR A 263 3.77 13.79 4.92
C THR A 263 3.61 13.11 6.27
N ALA A 264 3.28 13.90 7.30
CA ALA A 264 2.84 13.33 8.58
C ALA A 264 1.70 12.34 8.30
N VAL A 265 1.92 11.06 8.61
CA VAL A 265 0.85 10.07 8.61
C VAL A 265 -0.16 10.54 9.65
N PRO A 266 -1.42 10.85 9.29
CA PRO A 266 -2.43 11.11 10.30
C PRO A 266 -2.53 9.84 11.14
N GLU A 267 -2.22 9.92 12.43
CA GLU A 267 -2.38 8.77 13.32
C GLU A 267 -3.82 8.26 13.18
N PRO A 268 -4.04 6.92 13.13
CA PRO A 268 -5.37 6.36 13.11
C PRO A 268 -6.12 6.96 14.30
N MET A 269 -7.13 7.77 13.99
CA MET A 269 -7.71 8.71 14.94
C MET A 269 -8.08 7.96 16.23
N ALA A 270 -7.48 8.37 17.34
CA ALA A 270 -8.11 8.29 18.64
C ALA A 270 -9.41 9.13 18.60
N ILE A 271 -10.48 8.59 18.00
CA ILE A 271 -11.86 9.06 18.19
C ILE A 271 -12.28 8.64 19.60
N VAL A 272 -11.60 9.14 20.62
CA VAL A 272 -11.96 8.89 22.02
C VAL A 272 -11.62 10.17 22.81
N LEU A 273 -12.64 10.74 23.45
CA LEU A 273 -12.69 11.96 24.26
C LEU A 273 -12.83 13.32 23.53
N GLY A 274 -14.02 13.56 22.95
CA GLY A 274 -14.48 14.92 22.63
C GLY A 274 -15.97 15.20 22.88
N ILE A 275 -16.75 14.24 23.41
CA ILE A 275 -18.21 14.39 23.57
C ILE A 275 -18.65 14.58 25.04
N THR A 276 -17.75 14.61 26.02
CA THR A 276 -18.09 14.90 27.41
C THR A 276 -17.44 16.20 27.89
N GLY A 277 -18.06 17.36 27.59
CA GLY A 277 -17.51 18.61 28.11
C GLY A 277 -18.28 19.92 27.96
N LEU A 278 -19.44 19.99 27.29
CA LEU A 278 -20.18 21.26 27.11
C LEU A 278 -21.70 21.12 27.31
N GLY A 279 -22.12 20.33 28.32
CA GLY A 279 -23.53 20.08 28.63
C GLY A 279 -24.04 20.65 29.95
N SER A 280 -23.30 21.52 30.65
CA SER A 280 -23.66 21.88 32.04
C SER A 280 -23.28 23.29 32.48
N VAL A 281 -23.69 24.33 31.74
CA VAL A 281 -23.87 25.69 32.34
C VAL A 281 -25.05 26.43 31.68
N ALA A 282 -26.27 25.94 31.84
CA ALA A 282 -27.48 26.72 31.58
C ALA A 282 -28.62 26.25 32.48
N GLY A 283 -28.58 26.59 33.76
CA GLY A 283 -29.61 26.10 34.68
C GLY A 283 -29.60 26.64 36.10
N LEU A 284 -28.98 27.78 36.42
CA LEU A 284 -29.12 28.39 37.74
C LEU A 284 -29.05 29.92 37.65
N ARG A 285 -30.19 30.56 37.33
CA ARG A 285 -30.47 31.92 37.82
C ARG A 285 -31.97 32.10 38.06
N ARG A 286 -32.39 31.61 39.23
CA ARG A 286 -33.69 31.91 39.84
C ARG A 286 -33.54 33.21 40.67
N LEU A 287 -34.49 34.14 40.48
CA LEU A 287 -34.96 35.19 41.41
C LEU A 287 -34.03 36.37 41.80
N ARG A 288 -34.46 37.59 41.45
CA ARG A 288 -34.90 38.63 42.43
C ARG A 288 -35.46 39.91 41.76
N LYS A 289 -36.71 40.23 42.13
CA LYS A 289 -37.35 41.56 42.34
C LYS A 289 -37.46 42.54 41.16
N LYS A 290 -38.68 42.84 40.72
CA LYS A 290 -39.62 43.81 41.31
C LYS A 290 -41.04 43.46 40.88
#